data_AF-A0A7L2KNG0-F1
#
_entry.id   AF-A0A7L2KNG0-F1
#
_cell.length_a   1.000
_cell.length_b   1.000
_cell.length_c   1.000
_cell.angle_alpha   90.00
_cell.angle_beta   90.00
_cell.angle_gamma   90.00
#
_symmetry.space_group_name_H-M   'P 1'
#
loop_
_entity.id
_entity.type
_entity.pdbx_description
1 polymer ?
#
loop_
_entity_poly.entity_id
_entity_poly.type
_entity_poly.pdbx_seq_one_letter_code
_entity_poly.pdbx_strand_id
1 'polypeptide(L)'
;TDEIMQQEIRPLVAVDIIEQLHRQFAILSGGRGKDGAPIITFPEFAGFSEIPDDDFLNVVTYLTSIPSLEAASIGFIIIIDRRRDKWSAVKASLTRIAGAFPGNLQLVFVLRPSRFIQRAIADIGIKLYRDDFKMKVPIIMLNSVSDLHGYIDKSQLTRELGGTLEYGHSQWIHHRTAIENFAMTVKTTAQMLQTFGTDLAETELPNDVQCTEELLSSHTDHHSKLKDELKLAVKQGATLLTCIREPVTRSANSKLSPDELENVATVERLLAQLDETEKAFDQFWTKHHLKLEQCLQLRHFEHDFREVKLILDNLMETQAGFADIGDSVTRVENLLKEQKHLEEKGQEPLEKAQSLALHGEQLIQNNHYAVDSIRPKCVELRRICDDFTNETKKKYDILGKSLELHKQLDKASQWCEAGIYLLASQAVDKCQSQEGAETALVEIEKFLVTAKEHQLSNPKEFYNQFDMILTPEIKANAQRIVQKLEDVQEMFDKRQVSLKKLAAKQTRPVQPVAPHPESSPKRASPKITRPAA
;
A
#
# COMPACT_ATOMS: atom_id res chain seq x y z
N THR A 1 -23.37 4.19 -45.31
CA THR A 1 -24.47 4.42 -44.35
C THR A 1 -24.09 5.64 -43.58
N ASP A 2 -24.72 6.76 -43.91
CA ASP A 2 -24.40 8.09 -43.39
C ASP A 2 -24.68 8.16 -41.89
N GLU A 3 -23.63 8.26 -41.08
CA GLU A 3 -23.75 8.71 -39.70
C GLU A 3 -23.93 10.23 -39.71
N ILE A 4 -25.19 10.66 -39.72
CA ILE A 4 -25.57 12.01 -39.36
C ILE A 4 -25.19 12.18 -37.89
N MET A 5 -23.98 12.70 -37.64
CA MET A 5 -23.64 13.30 -36.37
C MET A 5 -24.66 14.42 -36.12
N GLN A 6 -25.64 14.15 -35.26
CA GLN A 6 -26.36 15.21 -34.58
C GLN A 6 -25.30 15.98 -33.78
N GLN A 7 -24.80 17.08 -34.34
CA GLN A 7 -24.09 18.07 -33.55
C GLN A 7 -25.08 18.51 -32.47
N GLU A 8 -24.87 18.08 -31.23
CA GLU A 8 -25.56 18.63 -30.08
C GLU A 8 -25.37 20.14 -30.13
N ILE A 9 -26.42 20.88 -30.51
CA ILE A 9 -26.39 22.35 -30.51
C ILE A 9 -26.26 22.75 -29.05
N ARG A 10 -25.04 23.14 -28.65
CA ARG A 10 -24.76 23.66 -27.31
C ARG A 10 -25.73 24.83 -27.06
N PRO A 11 -26.45 24.84 -25.93
CA PRO A 11 -27.32 25.96 -25.60
C PRO A 11 -26.50 27.25 -25.46
N LEU A 12 -27.03 28.34 -25.98
CA LEU A 12 -26.43 29.68 -25.95
C LEU A 12 -26.24 30.13 -24.49
N VAL A 13 -25.03 30.59 -24.13
CA VAL A 13 -24.73 31.10 -22.78
C VAL A 13 -24.49 32.62 -22.80
N ALA A 14 -24.61 33.28 -21.64
CA ALA A 14 -24.49 34.73 -21.49
C ALA A 14 -23.17 35.27 -22.06
N VAL A 15 -22.08 34.52 -21.89
CA VAL A 15 -20.75 34.91 -22.36
C VAL A 15 -20.67 34.95 -23.90
N ASP A 16 -21.44 34.11 -24.60
CA ASP A 16 -21.45 34.06 -26.07
C ASP A 16 -22.09 35.32 -26.68
N ILE A 17 -22.97 35.99 -25.92
CA ILE A 17 -23.73 37.17 -26.37
C ILE A 17 -23.54 38.37 -25.45
N ILE A 18 -22.41 38.41 -24.74
CA ILE A 18 -22.19 39.37 -23.66
C ILE A 18 -22.25 40.81 -24.17
N GLU A 19 -21.70 41.08 -25.35
CA GLU A 19 -21.72 42.41 -25.97
C GLU A 19 -23.15 42.86 -26.29
N GLN A 20 -23.97 41.94 -26.82
CA GLN A 20 -25.37 42.19 -27.14
C GLN A 20 -26.20 42.42 -25.87
N LEU A 21 -25.95 41.65 -24.81
CA LEU A 21 -26.59 41.86 -23.51
C LEU A 21 -26.29 43.26 -22.98
N HIS A 22 -25.03 43.71 -23.01
CA HIS A 22 -24.65 45.06 -22.55
C HIS A 22 -25.30 46.20 -23.34
N ARG A 23 -25.78 45.97 -24.58
CA ARG A 23 -26.56 46.96 -25.34
C ARG A 23 -27.94 47.21 -24.73
N GLN A 24 -28.45 46.30 -23.89
CA GLN A 24 -29.69 46.46 -23.11
C GLN A 24 -30.94 46.80 -23.95
N PHE A 25 -31.01 46.33 -25.20
CA PHE A 25 -32.20 46.56 -26.04
C PHE A 25 -33.39 45.66 -25.68
N ALA A 26 -33.16 44.63 -24.86
CA ALA A 26 -34.16 43.78 -24.23
C ALA A 26 -33.68 43.38 -22.84
N ILE A 27 -34.58 43.35 -21.86
CA ILE A 27 -34.29 42.97 -20.47
C ILE A 27 -35.32 41.99 -19.93
N LEU A 28 -34.85 41.02 -19.15
CA LEU A 28 -35.66 40.15 -18.29
C LEU A 28 -35.41 40.58 -16.85
N SER A 29 -36.32 41.37 -16.29
CA SER A 29 -36.11 42.02 -14.98
C SER A 29 -36.48 41.15 -13.78
N GLY A 30 -37.09 39.99 -13.99
CA GLY A 30 -37.71 39.18 -12.92
C GLY A 30 -39.20 39.46 -12.73
N GLY A 31 -39.74 40.51 -13.37
CA GLY A 31 -41.15 40.89 -13.26
C GLY A 31 -42.10 39.84 -13.82
N ARG A 32 -43.29 39.71 -13.22
CA ARG A 32 -44.36 38.78 -13.59
C ARG A 32 -45.70 39.46 -13.86
N GLY A 33 -46.46 38.88 -14.79
CA GLY A 33 -47.88 39.15 -14.97
C GLY A 33 -48.72 38.65 -13.78
N LYS A 34 -50.03 38.95 -13.79
CA LYS A 34 -50.97 38.55 -12.73
C LYS A 34 -51.08 37.03 -12.55
N ASP A 35 -50.83 36.29 -13.62
CA ASP A 35 -50.85 34.83 -13.72
C ASP A 35 -49.46 34.19 -13.58
N GLY A 36 -48.42 34.99 -13.33
CA GLY A 36 -47.04 34.50 -13.23
C GLY A 36 -46.28 34.49 -14.55
N ALA A 37 -46.85 34.99 -15.64
CA ALA A 37 -46.19 35.10 -16.94
C ALA A 37 -44.90 35.96 -16.87
N PRO A 38 -43.75 35.49 -17.38
CA PRO A 38 -42.51 36.27 -17.40
C PRO A 38 -42.63 37.52 -18.29
N ILE A 39 -42.11 38.64 -17.81
CA ILE A 39 -42.12 39.92 -18.53
C ILE A 39 -40.74 40.18 -19.16
N ILE A 40 -40.70 40.30 -20.49
CA ILE A 40 -39.54 40.84 -21.21
C ILE A 40 -39.87 42.28 -21.64
N THR A 41 -39.00 43.21 -21.26
CA THR A 41 -39.14 44.62 -21.63
C THR A 41 -38.14 44.97 -22.72
N PHE A 42 -38.62 45.59 -23.79
CA PHE A 42 -37.81 46.29 -24.78
C PHE A 42 -37.82 47.77 -24.42
N PRO A 43 -36.85 48.26 -23.62
CA PRO A 43 -36.81 49.64 -23.16
C PRO A 43 -36.58 50.60 -24.33
N GLU A 44 -36.62 51.90 -24.04
CA GLU A 44 -36.24 52.94 -25.00
C GLU A 44 -34.79 52.69 -25.48
N PHE A 45 -34.61 52.55 -26.79
CA PHE A 45 -33.31 52.24 -27.39
C PHE A 45 -33.22 52.87 -28.80
N ALA A 46 -32.48 53.98 -28.92
CA ALA A 46 -32.46 54.81 -30.12
C ALA A 46 -31.99 54.07 -31.39
N GLY A 47 -31.08 53.10 -31.25
CA GLY A 47 -30.55 52.29 -32.36
C GLY A 47 -31.34 51.00 -32.64
N PHE A 48 -32.59 50.88 -32.17
CA PHE A 48 -33.28 49.57 -32.18
C PHE A 48 -33.42 48.99 -33.58
N SER A 49 -33.78 49.82 -34.56
CA SER A 49 -33.89 49.39 -35.97
C SER A 49 -32.56 48.94 -36.59
N GLU A 50 -31.43 49.35 -36.03
CA GLU A 50 -30.09 49.07 -36.54
C GLU A 50 -29.47 47.79 -35.94
N ILE A 51 -30.13 47.16 -34.97
CA ILE A 51 -29.69 45.87 -34.41
C ILE A 51 -29.76 44.82 -35.52
N PRO A 52 -28.66 44.07 -35.78
CA PRO A 52 -28.67 42.92 -36.68
C PRO A 52 -29.70 41.87 -36.26
N ASP A 53 -30.35 41.22 -37.23
CA ASP A 53 -31.42 40.26 -36.92
C ASP A 53 -30.90 39.05 -36.13
N ASP A 54 -29.65 38.61 -36.36
CA ASP A 54 -29.00 37.53 -35.60
C ASP A 54 -28.74 37.94 -34.14
N ASP A 55 -28.23 39.15 -33.90
CA ASP A 55 -28.03 39.70 -32.54
C ASP A 55 -29.35 39.76 -31.78
N PHE A 56 -30.41 40.23 -32.44
CA PHE A 56 -31.75 40.28 -31.87
C PHE A 56 -32.22 38.89 -31.50
N LEU A 57 -32.16 37.94 -32.45
CA LEU A 57 -32.60 36.56 -32.26
C LEU A 57 -31.84 35.88 -31.12
N ASN A 58 -30.53 36.04 -31.06
CA ASN A 58 -29.67 35.48 -30.02
C ASN A 58 -30.06 35.98 -28.62
N VAL A 59 -30.25 37.29 -28.46
CA VAL A 59 -30.67 37.86 -27.17
C VAL A 59 -32.07 37.39 -26.78
N VAL A 60 -33.06 37.44 -27.67
CA VAL A 60 -34.41 37.01 -27.30
C VAL A 60 -34.46 35.51 -27.02
N THR A 61 -33.71 34.70 -27.76
CA THR A 61 -33.59 33.25 -27.51
C THR A 61 -33.01 32.98 -26.13
N TYR A 62 -31.90 33.62 -25.80
CA TYR A 62 -31.28 33.50 -24.48
C TYR A 62 -32.21 33.98 -23.36
N LEU A 63 -32.84 35.16 -23.50
CA LEU A 63 -33.74 35.66 -22.46
C LEU A 63 -34.96 34.74 -22.25
N THR A 64 -35.48 34.13 -23.31
CA THR A 64 -36.60 33.18 -23.19
C THR A 64 -36.21 31.82 -22.61
N SER A 65 -34.93 31.45 -22.62
CA SER A 65 -34.47 30.19 -22.03
C SER A 65 -34.19 30.27 -20.52
N ILE A 66 -34.26 31.47 -19.93
CA ILE A 66 -33.93 31.68 -18.51
C ILE A 66 -35.08 31.28 -17.57
N PRO A 67 -36.34 31.72 -17.77
CA PRO A 67 -37.42 31.30 -16.88
C PRO A 67 -37.61 29.79 -16.90
N SER A 68 -38.02 29.22 -15.77
CA SER A 68 -38.40 27.81 -15.67
C SER A 68 -39.36 27.38 -16.77
N LEU A 69 -39.34 26.09 -17.12
CA LEU A 69 -40.28 25.53 -18.09
C LEU A 69 -41.75 25.78 -17.68
N GLU A 70 -42.04 25.76 -16.39
CA GLU A 70 -43.35 26.08 -15.84
C GLU A 70 -43.73 27.54 -16.13
N ALA A 71 -42.85 28.51 -15.83
CA ALA A 71 -43.10 29.92 -16.09
C ALA A 71 -43.19 30.22 -17.60
N ALA A 72 -42.31 29.64 -18.40
CA ALA A 72 -42.30 29.81 -19.86
C ALA A 72 -43.56 29.20 -20.52
N SER A 73 -44.16 28.15 -19.93
CA SER A 73 -45.37 27.51 -20.45
C SER A 73 -46.63 28.40 -20.38
N ILE A 74 -46.67 29.34 -19.42
CA ILE A 74 -47.74 30.34 -19.28
C ILE A 74 -47.74 31.29 -20.49
N GLY A 75 -46.54 31.57 -21.01
CA GLY A 75 -46.30 32.51 -22.11
C GLY A 75 -45.73 33.84 -21.62
N PHE A 76 -45.08 34.56 -22.52
CA PHE A 76 -44.35 35.79 -22.23
C PHE A 76 -45.22 37.02 -22.43
N ILE A 77 -45.12 37.96 -21.48
CA ILE A 77 -45.63 39.32 -21.64
C ILE A 77 -44.49 40.20 -22.15
N ILE A 78 -44.78 40.97 -23.20
CA ILE A 78 -43.81 41.89 -23.80
C ILE A 78 -44.21 43.33 -23.51
N ILE A 79 -43.30 44.14 -23.00
CA ILE A 79 -43.48 45.59 -22.87
C ILE A 79 -42.54 46.29 -23.84
N ILE A 80 -43.09 47.07 -24.77
CA ILE A 80 -42.33 47.87 -25.73
C ILE A 80 -42.43 49.33 -25.30
N ASP A 81 -41.34 49.91 -24.81
CA ASP A 81 -41.29 51.33 -24.46
C ASP A 81 -40.72 52.16 -25.62
N ARG A 82 -41.57 52.96 -26.26
CA ARG A 82 -41.22 53.85 -27.38
C ARG A 82 -41.77 55.26 -27.15
N ARG A 83 -41.93 55.69 -25.90
CA ARG A 83 -42.55 56.99 -25.57
C ARG A 83 -41.81 58.19 -26.16
N ARG A 84 -40.50 58.08 -26.38
CA ARG A 84 -39.65 59.14 -26.94
C ARG A 84 -39.23 58.89 -28.40
N ASP A 85 -39.79 57.85 -29.02
CA ASP A 85 -39.43 57.39 -30.35
C ASP A 85 -40.39 57.86 -31.46
N LYS A 86 -40.14 57.45 -32.70
CA LYS A 86 -41.06 57.62 -33.83
C LYS A 86 -42.01 56.42 -33.95
N TRP A 87 -43.16 56.63 -34.57
CA TRP A 87 -44.12 55.56 -34.86
C TRP A 87 -43.53 54.42 -35.72
N SER A 88 -42.58 54.73 -36.59
CA SER A 88 -41.84 53.72 -37.37
C SER A 88 -41.05 52.75 -36.48
N ALA A 89 -40.52 53.20 -35.34
CA ALA A 89 -39.80 52.35 -34.40
C ALA A 89 -40.74 51.37 -33.67
N VAL A 90 -41.98 51.80 -33.38
CA VAL A 90 -43.03 50.92 -32.85
C VAL A 90 -43.34 49.80 -33.84
N LYS A 91 -43.59 50.15 -35.11
CA LYS A 91 -43.85 49.15 -36.17
C LYS A 91 -42.70 48.18 -36.33
N ALA A 92 -41.46 48.69 -36.40
CA ALA A 92 -40.26 47.84 -36.54
C ALA A 92 -40.11 46.87 -35.36
N SER A 93 -40.38 47.32 -34.14
CA SER A 93 -40.32 46.46 -32.93
C SER A 93 -41.36 45.34 -32.99
N LEU A 94 -42.61 45.67 -33.30
CA LEU A 94 -43.68 44.69 -33.44
C LEU A 94 -43.40 43.68 -34.56
N THR A 95 -42.95 44.13 -35.73
CA THR A 95 -42.60 43.23 -36.85
C THR A 95 -41.48 42.27 -36.48
N ARG A 96 -40.40 42.75 -35.83
CA ARG A 96 -39.29 41.88 -35.42
C ARG A 96 -39.71 40.86 -34.37
N ILE A 97 -40.43 41.27 -33.34
CA ILE A 97 -40.91 40.35 -32.30
C ILE A 97 -41.87 39.32 -32.92
N ALA A 98 -42.75 39.73 -33.84
CA ALA A 98 -43.67 38.81 -34.50
C ALA A 98 -42.96 37.77 -35.38
N GLY A 99 -41.83 38.14 -35.99
CA GLY A 99 -41.08 37.28 -36.90
C GLY A 99 -40.03 36.39 -36.23
N ALA A 100 -39.49 36.81 -35.08
CA ALA A 100 -38.27 36.20 -34.51
C ALA A 100 -38.39 35.84 -33.02
N PHE A 101 -39.51 36.10 -32.34
CA PHE A 101 -39.65 35.73 -30.93
C PHE A 101 -39.83 34.20 -30.79
N PRO A 102 -38.94 33.50 -30.07
CA PRO A 102 -38.91 32.03 -30.05
C PRO A 102 -39.87 31.42 -29.01
N GLY A 103 -40.34 32.20 -28.04
CA GLY A 103 -41.23 31.74 -26.98
C GLY A 103 -42.71 31.85 -27.32
N ASN A 104 -43.56 31.24 -26.48
CA ASN A 104 -45.00 31.44 -26.54
C ASN A 104 -45.33 32.87 -26.08
N LEU A 105 -45.81 33.72 -26.97
CA LEU A 105 -46.28 35.06 -26.57
C LEU A 105 -47.68 34.97 -25.99
N GLN A 106 -47.92 35.73 -24.93
CA GLN A 106 -49.24 35.84 -24.31
C GLN A 106 -49.89 37.20 -24.59
N LEU A 107 -49.12 38.28 -24.41
CA LEU A 107 -49.64 39.65 -24.42
C LEU A 107 -48.53 40.65 -24.74
N VAL A 108 -48.84 41.70 -25.51
CA VAL A 108 -47.90 42.77 -25.82
C VAL A 108 -48.47 44.13 -25.40
N PHE A 109 -47.74 44.87 -24.57
CA PHE A 109 -48.02 46.26 -24.22
C PHE A 109 -47.08 47.19 -24.97
N VAL A 110 -47.63 48.28 -25.50
CA VAL A 110 -46.84 49.29 -26.23
C VAL A 110 -47.08 50.67 -25.62
N LEU A 111 -46.06 51.24 -25.00
CA LEU A 111 -46.06 52.63 -24.56
C LEU A 111 -45.67 53.51 -25.75
N ARG A 112 -46.66 54.16 -26.36
CA ARG A 112 -46.50 54.86 -27.65
C ARG A 112 -45.98 56.29 -27.50
N PRO A 113 -45.41 56.89 -28.57
CA PRO A 113 -45.02 58.30 -28.56
C PRO A 113 -46.21 59.23 -28.28
N SER A 114 -46.07 60.14 -27.30
CA SER A 114 -47.14 61.04 -26.85
C SER A 114 -47.56 62.09 -27.88
N ARG A 115 -46.70 62.41 -28.86
CA ARG A 115 -46.98 63.40 -29.92
C ARG A 115 -47.95 62.92 -31.01
N PHE A 116 -48.44 61.68 -30.92
CA PHE A 116 -49.36 61.08 -31.91
C PHE A 116 -50.85 61.20 -31.55
N ILE A 117 -51.20 61.87 -30.45
CA ILE A 117 -52.60 62.04 -30.02
C ILE A 117 -53.03 63.46 -30.35
N GLN A 118 -53.76 63.62 -31.46
CA GLN A 118 -54.86 64.60 -31.45
C GLN A 118 -56.01 64.39 -32.44
N ARG A 119 -55.97 63.53 -33.47
CA ARG A 119 -57.18 63.45 -34.36
C ARG A 119 -57.48 62.23 -35.24
N ALA A 120 -56.65 61.18 -35.35
CA ALA A 120 -56.89 60.16 -36.40
C ALA A 120 -57.07 58.70 -35.95
N ILE A 121 -56.85 58.34 -34.68
CA ILE A 121 -56.67 56.91 -34.31
C ILE A 121 -57.34 56.56 -32.98
N ALA A 122 -58.54 57.09 -32.70
CA ALA A 122 -59.31 56.65 -31.54
C ALA A 122 -60.13 55.38 -31.86
N ASP A 123 -60.76 55.30 -33.04
CA ASP A 123 -61.70 54.20 -33.35
C ASP A 123 -61.32 53.31 -34.55
N ILE A 124 -60.46 53.77 -35.46
CA ILE A 124 -60.02 52.98 -36.64
C ILE A 124 -58.81 52.07 -36.30
N GLY A 125 -58.00 52.47 -35.31
CA GLY A 125 -56.74 51.81 -34.99
C GLY A 125 -56.80 50.67 -33.98
N ILE A 126 -57.97 50.21 -33.58
CA ILE A 126 -58.10 48.97 -32.79
C ILE A 126 -58.48 47.80 -33.71
N LYS A 127 -59.11 48.08 -34.87
CA LYS A 127 -59.53 47.07 -35.85
C LYS A 127 -58.47 46.71 -36.89
N LEU A 128 -57.53 47.63 -37.21
CA LEU A 128 -56.52 47.42 -38.26
C LEU A 128 -55.27 46.63 -37.80
N TYR A 129 -55.07 46.46 -36.48
CA TYR A 129 -53.76 46.09 -35.93
C TYR A 129 -53.55 44.58 -35.72
N ARG A 130 -54.59 43.77 -35.95
CA ARG A 130 -54.52 42.31 -35.79
C ARG A 130 -54.01 41.60 -37.06
N ASP A 131 -54.28 42.15 -38.24
CA ASP A 131 -53.95 41.50 -39.53
C ASP A 131 -52.55 41.87 -40.07
N ASP A 132 -52.05 43.08 -39.80
CA ASP A 132 -50.78 43.59 -40.39
C ASP A 132 -49.51 42.94 -39.80
N PHE A 133 -49.54 42.50 -38.54
CA PHE A 133 -48.34 42.04 -37.81
C PHE A 133 -48.27 40.52 -37.61
N LYS A 134 -49.23 39.76 -38.14
CA LYS A 134 -49.30 38.28 -38.01
C LYS A 134 -49.21 37.73 -36.57
N MET A 135 -49.35 38.57 -35.55
CA MET A 135 -49.37 38.15 -34.15
C MET A 135 -50.76 37.63 -33.76
N LYS A 136 -50.82 36.41 -33.22
CA LYS A 136 -52.07 35.80 -32.73
C LYS A 136 -52.48 36.28 -31.33
N VAL A 137 -51.68 37.14 -30.71
CA VAL A 137 -51.82 37.59 -29.32
C VAL A 137 -52.35 39.02 -29.24
N PRO A 138 -53.03 39.42 -28.14
CA PRO A 138 -53.51 40.79 -28.00
C PRO A 138 -52.36 41.80 -27.89
N ILE A 139 -52.51 42.95 -28.55
CA ILE A 139 -51.60 44.10 -28.46
C ILE A 139 -52.38 45.27 -27.84
N ILE A 140 -51.90 45.79 -26.72
CA ILE A 140 -52.54 46.88 -25.96
C ILE A 140 -51.68 48.15 -26.08
N MET A 141 -52.26 49.18 -26.68
CA MET A 141 -51.63 50.48 -26.84
C MET A 141 -51.91 51.38 -25.64
N LEU A 142 -50.86 51.86 -25.00
CA LEU A 142 -50.91 52.64 -23.77
C LEU A 142 -50.43 54.07 -24.02
N ASN A 143 -51.11 55.05 -23.43
CA ASN A 143 -50.77 56.48 -23.58
C ASN A 143 -49.79 56.95 -22.50
N SER A 144 -49.80 56.26 -21.36
CA SER A 144 -48.98 56.60 -20.22
C SER A 144 -48.52 55.34 -19.48
N VAL A 145 -47.49 55.49 -18.64
CA VAL A 145 -47.08 54.45 -17.69
C VAL A 145 -48.18 54.19 -16.65
N SER A 146 -49.01 55.17 -16.32
CA SER A 146 -50.15 54.97 -15.41
C SER A 146 -51.18 54.01 -16.00
N ASP A 147 -51.35 53.99 -17.32
CA ASP A 147 -52.24 53.02 -17.99
C ASP A 147 -51.69 51.59 -17.84
N LEU A 148 -50.36 51.41 -17.91
CA LEU A 148 -49.68 50.12 -17.72
C LEU A 148 -49.94 49.56 -16.31
N HIS A 149 -49.97 50.42 -15.30
CA HIS A 149 -50.21 50.03 -13.90
C HIS A 149 -51.61 49.46 -13.64
N GLY A 150 -52.57 49.67 -14.56
CA GLY A 150 -53.87 48.99 -14.50
C GLY A 150 -53.80 47.49 -14.84
N TYR A 151 -52.75 47.10 -15.59
CA TYR A 151 -52.57 45.73 -16.07
C TYR A 151 -51.51 44.95 -15.28
N ILE A 152 -50.39 45.58 -14.94
CA ILE A 152 -49.26 44.96 -14.25
C ILE A 152 -49.02 45.67 -12.92
N ASP A 153 -48.86 44.90 -11.85
CA ASP A 153 -48.59 45.43 -10.52
C ASP A 153 -47.27 46.21 -10.50
N LYS A 154 -47.23 47.33 -9.77
CA LYS A 154 -46.03 48.18 -9.69
C LYS A 154 -44.81 47.45 -9.14
N SER A 155 -45.00 46.46 -8.27
CA SER A 155 -43.90 45.64 -7.75
C SER A 155 -43.25 44.72 -8.78
N GLN A 156 -43.86 44.57 -9.96
CA GLN A 156 -43.38 43.73 -11.06
C GLN A 156 -42.77 44.54 -12.21
N LEU A 157 -42.68 45.87 -12.06
CA LEU A 157 -42.17 46.80 -13.06
C LEU A 157 -40.92 47.53 -12.55
N THR A 158 -39.94 47.76 -13.43
CA THR A 158 -38.73 48.52 -13.09
C THR A 158 -39.04 50.01 -12.89
N ARG A 159 -38.08 50.76 -12.33
CA ARG A 159 -38.23 52.19 -12.01
C ARG A 159 -38.48 53.05 -13.27
N GLU A 160 -37.93 52.67 -14.42
CA GLU A 160 -38.11 53.34 -15.72
C GLU A 160 -39.57 53.26 -16.21
N LEU A 161 -40.28 52.21 -15.78
CA LEU A 161 -41.70 51.97 -16.01
C LEU A 161 -42.56 52.38 -14.79
N GLY A 162 -42.02 53.23 -13.89
CA GLY A 162 -42.74 53.77 -12.73
C GLY A 162 -43.14 52.72 -11.69
N GLY A 163 -42.44 51.58 -11.66
CA GLY A 163 -42.63 50.53 -10.66
C GLY A 163 -41.62 50.58 -9.52
N THR A 164 -41.65 49.54 -8.68
CA THR A 164 -40.80 49.39 -7.49
C THR A 164 -39.89 48.16 -7.54
N LEU A 165 -39.89 47.40 -8.64
CA LEU A 165 -38.96 46.28 -8.83
C LEU A 165 -37.54 46.82 -8.98
N GLU A 166 -36.63 46.38 -8.12
CA GLU A 166 -35.22 46.71 -8.23
C GLU A 166 -34.57 45.82 -9.28
N TYR A 167 -33.91 46.45 -10.25
CA TYR A 167 -33.23 45.74 -11.33
C TYR A 167 -31.90 46.45 -11.65
N GLY A 168 -30.79 45.73 -11.48
CA GLY A 168 -29.47 46.17 -11.91
C GLY A 168 -29.01 45.33 -13.10
N HIS A 169 -29.04 45.89 -14.31
CA HIS A 169 -28.70 45.14 -15.52
C HIS A 169 -27.29 44.54 -15.49
N SER A 170 -26.28 45.30 -15.06
CA SER A 170 -24.91 44.81 -14.90
C SER A 170 -24.80 43.70 -13.85
N GLN A 171 -25.55 43.80 -12.75
CA GLN A 171 -25.59 42.75 -11.73
C GLN A 171 -26.25 41.48 -12.25
N TRP A 172 -27.35 41.62 -13.00
CA TRP A 172 -28.04 40.51 -13.64
C TRP A 172 -27.11 39.77 -14.62
N ILE A 173 -26.38 40.51 -15.47
CA ILE A 173 -25.37 39.92 -16.37
C ILE A 173 -24.31 39.18 -15.55
N HIS A 174 -23.79 39.81 -14.49
CA HIS A 174 -22.77 39.20 -13.63
C HIS A 174 -23.25 37.89 -12.99
N HIS A 175 -24.45 37.87 -12.42
CA HIS A 175 -25.04 36.66 -11.84
C HIS A 175 -25.22 35.57 -12.91
N ARG A 176 -25.75 35.90 -14.08
CA ARG A 176 -25.95 34.93 -15.17
C ARG A 176 -24.64 34.28 -15.61
N THR A 177 -23.64 35.09 -15.94
CA THR A 177 -22.33 34.61 -16.34
C THR A 177 -21.68 33.78 -15.23
N ALA A 178 -21.82 34.19 -13.96
CA ALA A 178 -21.25 33.45 -12.83
C ALA A 178 -21.93 32.09 -12.60
N ILE A 179 -23.26 32.00 -12.72
CA ILE A 179 -24.02 30.75 -12.59
C ILE A 179 -23.63 29.76 -13.69
N GLU A 180 -23.57 30.23 -14.93
CA GLU A 180 -23.21 29.39 -16.09
C GLU A 180 -21.76 28.93 -16.03
N ASN A 181 -20.84 29.82 -15.64
CA ASN A 181 -19.45 29.46 -15.39
C ASN A 181 -19.32 28.44 -14.27
N PHE A 182 -20.07 28.60 -13.17
CA PHE A 182 -20.06 27.64 -12.08
C PHE A 182 -20.60 26.27 -12.53
N ALA A 183 -21.68 26.23 -13.31
CA ALA A 183 -22.19 24.99 -13.89
C ALA A 183 -21.13 24.28 -14.77
N MET A 184 -20.36 25.05 -15.54
CA MET A 184 -19.23 24.51 -16.31
C MET A 184 -18.11 24.01 -15.40
N THR A 185 -17.76 24.71 -14.32
CA THR A 185 -16.80 24.22 -13.31
C THR A 185 -17.26 22.89 -12.73
N VAL A 186 -18.53 22.77 -12.30
CA VAL A 186 -19.08 21.52 -11.76
C VAL A 186 -18.94 20.38 -12.76
N LYS A 187 -19.31 20.63 -14.03
CA LYS A 187 -19.17 19.64 -15.11
C LYS A 187 -17.72 19.20 -15.30
N THR A 188 -16.79 20.15 -15.40
CA THR A 188 -15.36 19.85 -15.61
C THR A 188 -14.77 19.11 -14.42
N THR A 189 -15.06 19.52 -13.19
CA THR A 189 -14.60 18.83 -11.98
C THR A 189 -15.13 17.40 -11.90
N ALA A 190 -16.41 17.17 -12.20
CA ALA A 190 -16.97 15.83 -12.25
C ALA A 190 -16.30 14.96 -13.32
N GLN A 191 -16.00 15.53 -14.50
CA GLN A 191 -15.27 14.83 -15.56
C GLN A 191 -13.84 14.47 -15.15
N MET A 192 -13.11 15.37 -14.49
CA MET A 192 -11.75 15.08 -13.99
C MET A 192 -11.74 13.93 -12.98
N LEU A 193 -12.68 13.94 -12.04
CA LEU A 193 -12.85 12.85 -11.07
C LEU A 193 -13.23 11.52 -11.73
N GLN A 194 -14.10 11.56 -12.74
CA GLN A 194 -14.50 10.37 -13.49
C GLN A 194 -13.32 9.78 -14.27
N THR A 195 -12.56 10.61 -14.99
CA THR A 195 -11.38 10.17 -15.74
C THR A 195 -10.38 9.53 -14.80
N PHE A 196 -10.02 10.21 -13.70
CA PHE A 196 -9.11 9.64 -12.73
C PHE A 196 -9.64 8.36 -12.09
N GLY A 197 -10.92 8.29 -11.72
CA GLY A 197 -11.53 7.07 -11.21
C GLY A 197 -11.48 5.90 -12.20
N THR A 198 -11.59 6.19 -13.50
CA THR A 198 -11.42 5.19 -14.57
C THR A 198 -9.97 4.72 -14.64
N ASP A 199 -9.00 5.64 -14.65
CA ASP A 199 -7.57 5.32 -14.65
C ASP A 199 -7.21 4.43 -13.46
N LEU A 200 -7.70 4.77 -12.27
CA LEU A 200 -7.52 3.97 -11.05
C LEU A 200 -8.11 2.56 -11.19
N ALA A 201 -9.32 2.43 -11.75
CA ALA A 201 -9.99 1.14 -11.92
C ALA A 201 -9.30 0.23 -12.94
N GLU A 202 -8.71 0.80 -13.98
CA GLU A 202 -7.98 0.08 -15.04
C GLU A 202 -6.50 -0.15 -14.69
N THR A 203 -5.99 0.44 -13.61
CA THR A 203 -4.59 0.28 -13.19
C THR A 203 -4.30 -1.17 -12.76
N GLU A 204 -3.33 -1.79 -13.43
CA GLU A 204 -2.76 -3.07 -13.00
C GLU A 204 -1.84 -2.88 -11.79
N LEU A 205 -1.92 -3.81 -10.83
CA LEU A 205 -1.08 -3.77 -9.64
C LEU A 205 0.37 -4.16 -9.97
N PRO A 206 1.39 -3.35 -9.61
CA PRO A 206 2.79 -3.69 -9.87
C PRO A 206 3.26 -4.93 -9.11
N ASN A 207 4.33 -5.55 -9.59
CA ASN A 207 4.86 -6.80 -9.05
C ASN A 207 6.13 -6.63 -8.18
N ASP A 208 6.66 -5.42 -8.06
CA ASP A 208 7.79 -5.06 -7.20
C ASP A 208 7.47 -3.90 -6.24
N VAL A 209 8.32 -3.75 -5.22
CA VAL A 209 8.16 -2.75 -4.14
C VAL A 209 8.22 -1.33 -4.70
N GLN A 210 9.28 -1.00 -5.44
CA GLN A 210 9.56 0.36 -5.90
C GLN A 210 8.43 0.88 -6.81
N CYS A 211 8.02 0.11 -7.82
CA CYS A 211 6.94 0.52 -8.71
C CYS A 211 5.61 0.68 -7.95
N THR A 212 5.36 -0.13 -6.92
CA THR A 212 4.15 -0.01 -6.10
C THR A 212 4.18 1.25 -5.23
N GLU A 213 5.33 1.60 -4.63
CA GLU A 213 5.51 2.84 -3.86
C GLU A 213 5.34 4.09 -4.73
N GLU A 214 5.96 4.11 -5.91
CA GLU A 214 5.85 5.21 -6.87
C GLU A 214 4.40 5.41 -7.33
N LEU A 215 3.70 4.30 -7.63
CA LEU A 215 2.30 4.34 -8.03
C LEU A 215 1.38 4.83 -6.90
N LEU A 216 1.57 4.35 -5.67
CA LEU A 216 0.81 4.78 -4.50
C LEU A 216 0.99 6.27 -4.23
N SER A 217 2.24 6.75 -4.30
CA SER A 217 2.57 8.17 -4.14
C SER A 217 1.90 9.02 -5.23
N SER A 218 2.06 8.63 -6.49
CA SER A 218 1.49 9.33 -7.64
C SER A 218 -0.04 9.44 -7.57
N HIS A 219 -0.72 8.33 -7.24
CA HIS A 219 -2.17 8.31 -7.05
C HIS A 219 -2.60 9.20 -5.89
N THR A 220 -1.89 9.15 -4.76
CA THR A 220 -2.21 9.96 -3.56
C THR A 220 -2.06 11.45 -3.83
N ASP A 221 -1.00 11.84 -4.54
CA ASP A 221 -0.76 13.22 -4.95
C ASP A 221 -1.84 13.71 -5.93
N HIS A 222 -2.23 12.87 -6.90
CA HIS A 222 -3.28 13.23 -7.86
C HIS A 222 -4.66 13.36 -7.18
N HIS A 223 -5.00 12.42 -6.28
CA HIS A 223 -6.18 12.51 -5.43
C HIS A 223 -6.21 13.81 -4.61
N SER A 224 -5.09 14.16 -3.97
CA SER A 224 -4.96 15.40 -3.18
C SER A 224 -5.25 16.65 -4.01
N LYS A 225 -4.68 16.73 -5.22
CA LYS A 225 -4.91 17.84 -6.16
C LYS A 225 -6.39 17.96 -6.54
N LEU A 226 -7.04 16.85 -6.88
CA LEU A 226 -8.46 16.84 -7.24
C LEU A 226 -9.36 17.24 -6.05
N LYS A 227 -8.99 16.85 -4.82
CA LYS A 227 -9.70 17.32 -3.61
C LYS A 227 -9.57 18.82 -3.41
N ASP A 228 -8.43 19.41 -3.73
CA ASP A 228 -8.26 20.86 -3.65
C ASP A 228 -9.05 21.61 -4.73
N GLU A 229 -9.14 21.06 -5.95
CA GLU A 229 -10.01 21.58 -7.01
C GLU A 229 -11.50 21.50 -6.63
N LEU A 230 -11.95 20.39 -6.04
CA LEU A 230 -13.29 20.23 -5.49
C LEU A 230 -13.60 21.30 -4.43
N LYS A 231 -12.71 21.50 -3.45
CA LYS A 231 -12.87 22.55 -2.42
C LYS A 231 -12.99 23.93 -3.05
N LEU A 232 -12.19 24.22 -4.08
CA LEU A 232 -12.26 25.50 -4.80
C LEU A 232 -13.62 25.67 -5.49
N ALA A 233 -14.12 24.64 -6.17
CA ALA A 233 -15.43 24.66 -6.81
C ALA A 233 -16.56 24.88 -5.78
N VAL A 234 -16.53 24.18 -4.64
CA VAL A 234 -17.50 24.39 -3.54
C VAL A 234 -17.45 25.83 -3.02
N LYS A 235 -16.25 26.39 -2.83
CA LYS A 235 -16.07 27.79 -2.39
C LYS A 235 -16.61 28.78 -3.42
N GLN A 236 -16.41 28.53 -4.71
CA GLN A 236 -16.98 29.34 -5.78
C GLN A 236 -18.51 29.34 -5.70
N GLY A 237 -19.15 28.17 -5.60
CA GLY A 237 -20.60 28.06 -5.48
C GLY A 237 -21.17 28.73 -4.22
N ALA A 238 -20.52 28.56 -3.07
CA ALA A 238 -20.95 29.22 -1.82
C ALA A 238 -20.84 30.75 -1.89
N THR A 239 -19.78 31.27 -2.52
CA THR A 239 -19.59 32.70 -2.77
C THR A 239 -20.69 33.23 -3.68
N LEU A 240 -20.95 32.53 -4.79
CA LEU A 240 -22.01 32.89 -5.73
C LEU A 240 -23.39 32.92 -5.06
N LEU A 241 -23.70 31.93 -4.24
CA LEU A 241 -24.96 31.88 -3.49
C LEU A 241 -25.11 33.08 -2.54
N THR A 242 -24.02 33.50 -1.91
CA THR A 242 -23.97 34.69 -1.05
C THR A 242 -24.22 35.97 -1.85
N CYS A 243 -23.63 36.09 -3.04
CA CYS A 243 -23.84 37.22 -3.94
C CYS A 243 -25.29 37.33 -4.42
N ILE A 244 -25.90 36.21 -4.84
CA ILE A 244 -27.30 36.21 -5.30
C ILE A 244 -28.27 36.57 -4.16
N ARG A 245 -27.96 36.17 -2.92
CA ARG A 245 -28.78 36.45 -1.73
C ARG A 245 -28.52 37.82 -1.09
N GLU A 246 -27.51 38.56 -1.55
CA GLU A 246 -27.11 39.86 -1.00
C GLU A 246 -28.28 40.87 -0.85
N PRO A 247 -29.23 41.00 -1.80
CA PRO A 247 -30.33 41.95 -1.67
C PRO A 247 -31.19 41.73 -0.42
N VAL A 248 -31.43 40.46 -0.05
CA VAL A 248 -32.23 40.07 1.13
C VAL A 248 -31.44 40.17 2.42
N THR A 249 -30.12 39.98 2.38
CA THR A 249 -29.27 40.11 3.57
C THR A 249 -29.04 41.56 3.97
N ARG A 250 -29.04 42.50 3.01
CA ARG A 250 -28.87 43.94 3.27
C ARG A 250 -30.14 44.64 3.77
N SER A 251 -31.32 44.13 3.45
CA SER A 251 -32.60 44.74 3.83
C SER A 251 -33.66 43.70 4.09
N ALA A 252 -34.20 43.67 5.31
CA ALA A 252 -35.25 42.73 5.72
C ALA A 252 -36.57 42.87 4.93
N ASN A 253 -36.76 44.00 4.22
CA ASN A 253 -37.94 44.25 3.38
C ASN A 253 -37.72 43.88 1.90
N SER A 254 -36.49 43.51 1.52
CA SER A 254 -36.18 43.08 0.14
C SER A 254 -36.56 41.62 -0.07
N LYS A 255 -37.13 41.32 -1.23
CA LYS A 255 -37.51 39.96 -1.64
C LYS A 255 -36.86 39.65 -2.98
N LEU A 256 -36.35 38.44 -3.12
CA LEU A 256 -35.87 37.94 -4.41
C LEU A 256 -37.05 37.80 -5.38
N SER A 257 -36.79 38.12 -6.65
CA SER A 257 -37.71 37.79 -7.74
C SER A 257 -37.80 36.27 -7.94
N PRO A 258 -38.87 35.77 -8.61
CA PRO A 258 -38.96 34.36 -8.95
C PRO A 258 -37.74 33.82 -9.72
N ASP A 259 -37.18 34.59 -10.66
CA ASP A 259 -35.98 34.19 -11.41
C ASP A 259 -34.74 34.10 -10.52
N GLU A 260 -34.59 34.99 -9.53
CA GLU A 260 -33.49 34.92 -8.57
C GLU A 260 -33.62 33.74 -7.60
N LEU A 261 -34.84 33.39 -7.20
CA LEU A 261 -35.09 32.17 -6.41
C LEU A 261 -34.73 30.92 -7.21
N GLU A 262 -35.01 30.89 -8.52
CA GLU A 262 -34.60 29.82 -9.41
C GLU A 262 -33.09 29.75 -9.61
N ASN A 263 -32.42 30.91 -9.71
CA ASN A 263 -30.96 30.99 -9.73
C ASN A 263 -30.35 30.42 -8.44
N VAL A 264 -30.92 30.77 -7.28
CA VAL A 264 -30.53 30.19 -5.97
C VAL A 264 -30.68 28.67 -5.98
N ALA A 265 -31.85 28.16 -6.37
CA ALA A 265 -32.11 26.72 -6.44
C ALA A 265 -31.15 26.00 -7.41
N THR A 266 -30.81 26.64 -8.53
CA THR A 266 -29.85 26.11 -9.50
C THR A 266 -28.45 25.96 -8.90
N VAL A 267 -27.96 27.00 -8.20
CA VAL A 267 -26.64 26.95 -7.54
C VAL A 267 -26.62 25.93 -6.41
N GLU A 268 -27.69 25.85 -5.61
CA GLU A 268 -27.81 24.83 -4.55
C GLU A 268 -27.81 23.41 -5.12
N ARG A 269 -28.52 23.17 -6.24
CA ARG A 269 -28.51 21.89 -6.93
C ARG A 269 -27.12 21.53 -7.47
N LEU A 270 -26.40 22.50 -8.05
CA LEU A 270 -25.03 22.29 -8.53
C LEU A 270 -24.05 21.98 -7.38
N LEU A 271 -24.19 22.64 -6.24
CA LEU A 271 -23.42 22.32 -5.03
C LEU A 271 -23.74 20.92 -4.50
N ALA A 272 -25.02 20.51 -4.49
CA ALA A 272 -25.41 19.16 -4.10
C ALA A 272 -24.83 18.10 -5.05
N GLN A 273 -24.77 18.38 -6.35
CA GLN A 273 -24.13 17.49 -7.33
C GLN A 273 -22.62 17.35 -7.10
N LEU A 274 -21.91 18.43 -6.74
CA LEU A 274 -20.50 18.34 -6.34
C LEU A 274 -20.32 17.47 -5.10
N ASP A 275 -21.13 17.66 -4.05
CA ASP A 275 -21.06 16.89 -2.81
C ASP A 275 -21.33 15.38 -3.04
N GLU A 276 -22.31 15.05 -3.88
CA GLU A 276 -22.59 13.65 -4.24
C GLU A 276 -21.44 13.04 -5.07
N THR A 277 -20.88 13.80 -6.01
CA THR A 277 -19.73 13.37 -6.83
C THR A 277 -18.49 13.14 -5.95
N GLU A 278 -18.22 14.04 -5.01
CA GLU A 278 -17.12 13.91 -4.04
C GLU A 278 -17.29 12.68 -3.16
N LYS A 279 -18.50 12.44 -2.61
CA LYS A 279 -18.77 11.26 -1.78
C LYS A 279 -18.60 9.96 -2.55
N ALA A 280 -19.09 9.89 -3.78
CA ALA A 280 -18.92 8.71 -4.62
C ALA A 280 -17.44 8.44 -4.92
N PHE A 281 -16.68 9.48 -5.22
CA PHE A 281 -15.25 9.40 -5.46
C PHE A 281 -14.47 8.97 -4.20
N ASP A 282 -14.74 9.56 -3.04
CA ASP A 282 -14.08 9.22 -1.77
C ASP A 282 -14.32 7.74 -1.37
N GLN A 283 -15.54 7.24 -1.60
CA GLN A 283 -15.88 5.82 -1.36
C GLN A 283 -15.09 4.88 -2.26
N PHE A 284 -14.94 5.23 -3.53
CA PHE A 284 -14.13 4.47 -4.48
C PHE A 284 -12.64 4.53 -4.10
N TRP A 285 -12.14 5.74 -3.88
CA TRP A 285 -10.75 6.01 -3.49
C TRP A 285 -10.33 5.21 -2.26
N THR A 286 -11.15 5.21 -1.20
CA THR A 286 -10.84 4.48 0.05
C THR A 286 -10.59 2.99 -0.20
N LYS A 287 -11.39 2.37 -1.08
CA LYS A 287 -11.23 0.95 -1.43
C LYS A 287 -10.00 0.72 -2.31
N HIS A 288 -9.78 1.59 -3.30
CA HIS A 288 -8.65 1.52 -4.20
C HIS A 288 -7.32 1.70 -3.46
N HIS A 289 -7.22 2.76 -2.67
CA HIS A 289 -6.05 3.08 -1.85
C HIS A 289 -5.72 1.93 -0.90
N LEU A 290 -6.70 1.39 -0.17
CA LEU A 290 -6.50 0.25 0.72
C LEU A 290 -5.95 -0.97 -0.05
N LYS A 291 -6.50 -1.26 -1.23
CA LYS A 291 -6.02 -2.38 -2.06
C LYS A 291 -4.58 -2.17 -2.53
N LEU A 292 -4.20 -0.93 -2.87
CA LEU A 292 -2.84 -0.60 -3.30
C LEU A 292 -1.83 -0.62 -2.15
N GLU A 293 -2.22 -0.15 -0.96
CA GLU A 293 -1.43 -0.31 0.28
C GLU A 293 -1.22 -1.78 0.63
N GLN A 294 -2.27 -2.60 0.55
CA GLN A 294 -2.17 -4.05 0.70
C GLN A 294 -1.27 -4.68 -0.38
N CYS A 295 -1.27 -4.13 -1.60
CA CYS A 295 -0.34 -4.59 -2.63
C CYS A 295 1.10 -4.34 -2.21
N LEU A 296 1.40 -3.14 -1.70
CA LEU A 296 2.73 -2.80 -1.21
C LEU A 296 3.16 -3.70 -0.04
N GLN A 297 2.28 -3.93 0.94
CA GLN A 297 2.50 -4.87 2.04
C GLN A 297 2.86 -6.26 1.54
N LEU A 298 2.11 -6.77 0.54
CA LEU A 298 2.40 -8.05 -0.08
C LEU A 298 3.76 -8.06 -0.78
N ARG A 299 4.13 -7.00 -1.51
CA ARG A 299 5.44 -6.91 -2.20
C ARG A 299 6.59 -6.98 -1.20
N HIS A 300 6.50 -6.26 -0.07
CA HIS A 300 7.49 -6.35 1.00
C HIS A 300 7.53 -7.74 1.63
N PHE A 301 6.38 -8.30 1.98
CA PHE A 301 6.29 -9.65 2.54
C PHE A 301 6.93 -10.70 1.62
N GLU A 302 6.67 -10.63 0.31
CA GLU A 302 7.25 -11.56 -0.69
C GLU A 302 8.74 -11.32 -0.95
N HIS A 303 9.21 -10.08 -0.80
CA HIS A 303 10.63 -9.75 -0.84
C HIS A 303 11.36 -10.38 0.37
N ASP A 304 10.88 -10.08 1.57
CA ASP A 304 11.49 -10.55 2.82
C ASP A 304 11.42 -12.08 2.93
N PHE A 305 10.33 -12.69 2.45
CA PHE A 305 10.19 -14.13 2.37
C PHE A 305 11.30 -14.75 1.51
N ARG A 306 11.55 -14.21 0.32
CA ARG A 306 12.59 -14.73 -0.59
C ARG A 306 13.97 -14.56 0.00
N GLU A 307 14.25 -13.41 0.61
CA GLU A 307 15.53 -13.11 1.23
C GLU A 307 15.82 -14.09 2.39
N VAL A 308 14.89 -14.20 3.35
CA VAL A 308 15.07 -15.05 4.53
C VAL A 308 15.13 -16.53 4.16
N LYS A 309 14.27 -16.97 3.24
CA LYS A 309 14.28 -18.35 2.73
C LYS A 309 15.64 -18.69 2.12
N LEU A 310 16.18 -17.82 1.26
CA LEU A 310 17.47 -18.06 0.62
C LEU A 310 18.60 -18.19 1.65
N ILE A 311 18.61 -17.33 2.68
CA ILE A 311 19.62 -17.39 3.74
C ILE A 311 19.52 -18.72 4.51
N LEU A 312 18.31 -19.11 4.92
CA LEU A 312 18.10 -20.35 5.67
C LEU A 312 18.39 -21.60 4.82
N ASP A 313 18.01 -21.62 3.54
CA ASP A 313 18.33 -22.71 2.61
C ASP A 313 19.85 -22.89 2.48
N ASN A 314 20.61 -21.79 2.31
CA ASN A 314 22.07 -21.84 2.22
C ASN A 314 22.73 -22.35 3.53
N LEU A 315 22.17 -21.97 4.68
CA LEU A 315 22.64 -22.46 5.97
C LEU A 315 22.33 -23.95 6.14
N MET A 316 21.14 -24.40 5.74
CA MET A 316 20.77 -25.83 5.73
C MET A 316 21.65 -26.65 4.77
N GLU A 317 21.98 -26.12 3.59
CA GLU A 317 22.90 -26.77 2.65
C GLU A 317 24.31 -26.89 3.25
N THR A 318 24.81 -25.80 3.86
CA THR A 318 26.08 -25.81 4.60
C THR A 318 26.05 -26.85 5.71
N GLN A 319 24.93 -26.92 6.44
CA GLN A 319 24.74 -27.90 7.50
C GLN A 319 24.77 -29.32 6.95
N ALA A 320 24.04 -29.61 5.87
CA ALA A 320 24.00 -30.93 5.23
C ALA A 320 25.39 -31.40 4.77
N GLY A 321 26.25 -30.46 4.34
CA GLY A 321 27.65 -30.75 3.97
C GLY A 321 28.53 -31.31 5.09
N PHE A 322 28.18 -31.08 6.37
CA PHE A 322 28.89 -31.66 7.52
C PHE A 322 28.55 -33.14 7.75
N ALA A 323 28.96 -34.03 6.85
CA ALA A 323 28.77 -35.48 7.03
C ALA A 323 29.77 -36.12 8.02
N ASP A 324 30.85 -35.41 8.36
CA ASP A 324 31.89 -35.88 9.27
C ASP A 324 31.40 -35.91 10.72
N ILE A 325 31.61 -37.05 11.39
CA ILE A 325 31.27 -37.28 12.80
C ILE A 325 32.52 -37.32 13.70
N GLY A 326 33.71 -37.13 13.13
CA GLY A 326 35.00 -37.10 13.80
C GLY A 326 35.59 -38.47 14.12
N ASP A 327 36.93 -38.54 14.10
CA ASP A 327 37.73 -39.75 14.34
C ASP A 327 38.51 -39.71 15.67
N SER A 328 38.40 -38.61 16.41
CA SER A 328 39.12 -38.34 17.65
C SER A 328 38.39 -37.30 18.49
N VAL A 329 38.65 -37.27 19.81
CA VAL A 329 38.05 -36.27 20.73
C VAL A 329 38.27 -34.84 20.21
N THR A 330 39.51 -34.51 19.84
CA THR A 330 39.87 -33.18 19.33
C THR A 330 39.10 -32.80 18.07
N ARG A 331 38.93 -33.74 17.12
CA ARG A 331 38.17 -33.48 15.88
C ARG A 331 36.69 -33.25 16.18
N VAL A 332 36.08 -34.06 17.04
CA VAL A 332 34.67 -33.90 17.43
C VAL A 332 34.44 -32.59 18.19
N GLU A 333 35.35 -32.19 19.08
CA GLU A 333 35.27 -30.90 19.77
C GLU A 333 35.36 -29.72 18.79
N ASN A 334 36.17 -29.83 17.74
CA ASN A 334 36.23 -28.82 16.68
C ASN A 334 34.94 -28.81 15.84
N LEU A 335 34.40 -29.98 15.47
CA LEU A 335 33.10 -30.09 14.79
C LEU A 335 31.96 -29.47 15.60
N LEU A 336 31.94 -29.67 16.92
CA LEU A 336 30.96 -29.05 17.82
C LEU A 336 31.09 -27.51 17.84
N LYS A 337 32.32 -26.97 17.78
CA LYS A 337 32.54 -25.53 17.66
C LYS A 337 32.07 -24.99 16.30
N GLU A 338 32.35 -25.71 15.21
CA GLU A 338 31.86 -25.37 13.87
C GLU A 338 30.33 -25.38 13.80
N GLN A 339 29.69 -26.41 14.38
CA GLN A 339 28.22 -26.50 14.46
C GLN A 339 27.63 -25.36 15.29
N LYS A 340 28.25 -25.00 16.42
CA LYS A 340 27.81 -23.87 17.24
C LYS A 340 27.90 -22.54 16.49
N HIS A 341 28.99 -22.32 15.76
CA HIS A 341 29.13 -21.11 14.95
C HIS A 341 28.08 -21.03 13.83
N LEU A 342 27.71 -22.17 13.23
CA LEU A 342 26.65 -22.22 12.22
C LEU A 342 25.27 -21.92 12.83
N GLU A 343 24.98 -22.48 14.00
CA GLU A 343 23.74 -22.20 14.77
C GLU A 343 23.64 -20.71 15.13
N GLU A 344 24.72 -20.11 15.64
CA GLU A 344 24.78 -18.68 15.97
C GLU A 344 24.50 -17.80 14.75
N LYS A 345 25.01 -18.18 13.57
CA LYS A 345 24.68 -17.49 12.30
C LYS A 345 23.23 -17.66 11.87
N GLY A 346 22.58 -18.76 12.23
CA GLY A 346 21.19 -19.05 11.89
C GLY A 346 20.17 -18.34 12.79
N GLN A 347 20.57 -17.85 13.96
CA GLN A 347 19.66 -17.29 14.95
C GLN A 347 18.86 -16.08 14.42
N GLU A 348 19.55 -15.07 13.85
CA GLU A 348 18.88 -13.88 13.30
C GLU A 348 17.93 -14.22 12.13
N PRO A 349 18.34 -15.01 11.11
CA PRO A 349 17.44 -15.46 10.05
C PRO A 349 16.22 -16.23 10.56
N LEU A 350 16.37 -17.08 11.59
CA LEU A 350 15.25 -17.81 12.20
C LEU A 350 14.26 -16.87 12.89
N GLU A 351 14.75 -15.92 13.68
CA GLU A 351 13.91 -14.92 14.34
C GLU A 351 13.16 -14.06 13.30
N LYS A 352 13.85 -13.66 12.23
CA LYS A 352 13.24 -12.93 11.11
C LYS A 352 12.17 -13.77 10.40
N ALA A 353 12.41 -15.06 10.15
CA ALA A 353 11.44 -15.97 9.55
C ALA A 353 10.18 -16.15 10.42
N GLN A 354 10.34 -16.33 11.72
CA GLN A 354 9.24 -16.47 12.68
C GLN A 354 8.42 -15.18 12.78
N SER A 355 9.10 -14.03 12.88
CA SER A 355 8.47 -12.71 12.90
C SER A 355 7.71 -12.44 11.59
N LEU A 356 8.30 -12.78 10.44
CA LEU A 356 7.65 -12.62 9.14
C LEU A 356 6.44 -13.53 9.00
N ALA A 357 6.52 -14.78 9.46
CA ALA A 357 5.37 -15.69 9.48
C ALA A 357 4.23 -15.13 10.34
N LEU A 358 4.53 -14.59 11.52
CA LEU A 358 3.56 -13.93 12.40
C LEU A 358 2.94 -12.69 11.74
N HIS A 359 3.76 -11.86 11.09
CA HIS A 359 3.28 -10.71 10.34
C HIS A 359 2.31 -11.12 9.24
N GLY A 360 2.62 -12.16 8.47
CA GLY A 360 1.71 -12.69 7.45
C GLY A 360 0.39 -13.20 8.04
N GLU A 361 0.40 -13.85 9.21
CA GLU A 361 -0.85 -14.24 9.90
C GLU A 361 -1.68 -13.01 10.35
N GLN A 362 -1.03 -11.92 10.76
CA GLN A 362 -1.72 -10.66 11.08
C GLN A 362 -2.36 -10.03 9.83
N LEU A 363 -1.67 -10.04 8.68
CA LEU A 363 -2.24 -9.58 7.42
C LEU A 363 -3.50 -10.39 7.08
N ILE A 364 -3.45 -11.72 7.23
CA ILE A 364 -4.60 -12.60 7.02
C ILE A 364 -5.76 -12.25 7.96
N GLN A 365 -5.50 -12.04 9.26
CA GLN A 365 -6.52 -11.66 10.23
C GLN A 365 -7.19 -10.32 9.90
N ASN A 366 -6.42 -9.40 9.29
CA ASN A 366 -6.92 -8.11 8.82
C ASN A 366 -7.65 -8.17 7.47
N ASN A 367 -8.01 -9.37 6.98
CA ASN A 367 -8.69 -9.60 5.71
C ASN A 367 -7.94 -9.03 4.49
N HIS A 368 -6.61 -9.20 4.47
CA HIS A 368 -5.79 -8.81 3.33
C HIS A 368 -6.26 -9.48 2.03
N TYR A 369 -6.36 -8.74 0.91
CA TYR A 369 -6.94 -9.31 -0.33
C TYR A 369 -6.21 -10.56 -0.88
N ALA A 370 -4.94 -10.73 -0.51
CA ALA A 370 -4.03 -11.76 -1.02
C ALA A 370 -3.79 -12.95 -0.06
N VAL A 371 -4.77 -13.33 0.76
CA VAL A 371 -4.66 -14.45 1.73
C VAL A 371 -4.08 -15.72 1.09
N ASP A 372 -4.53 -16.05 -0.13
CA ASP A 372 -4.12 -17.28 -0.83
C ASP A 372 -2.63 -17.28 -1.22
N SER A 373 -2.01 -16.11 -1.38
CA SER A 373 -0.56 -15.98 -1.64
C SER A 373 0.26 -15.96 -0.34
N ILE A 374 -0.28 -15.35 0.73
CA ILE A 374 0.42 -15.15 2.01
C ILE A 374 0.45 -16.45 2.82
N ARG A 375 -0.69 -17.13 2.95
CA ARG A 375 -0.84 -18.29 3.84
C ARG A 375 0.16 -19.42 3.55
N PRO A 376 0.38 -19.85 2.29
CA PRO A 376 1.35 -20.90 2.00
C PRO A 376 2.78 -20.51 2.41
N LYS A 377 3.17 -19.25 2.20
CA LYS A 377 4.49 -18.72 2.56
C LYS A 377 4.70 -18.70 4.09
N CYS A 378 3.67 -18.35 4.87
CA CYS A 378 3.73 -18.44 6.34
C CYS A 378 3.92 -19.88 6.84
N VAL A 379 3.28 -20.85 6.19
CA VAL A 379 3.45 -22.28 6.52
C VAL A 379 4.86 -22.74 6.16
N GLU A 380 5.36 -22.32 5.00
CA GLU A 380 6.70 -22.65 4.53
C GLU A 380 7.80 -22.08 5.44
N LEU A 381 7.70 -20.81 5.84
CA LEU A 381 8.65 -20.19 6.80
C LEU A 381 8.71 -20.98 8.11
N ARG A 382 7.56 -21.34 8.68
CA ARG A 382 7.49 -22.14 9.92
C ARG A 382 8.15 -23.50 9.74
N ARG A 383 7.87 -24.17 8.62
CA ARG A 383 8.50 -25.45 8.31
C ARG A 383 10.02 -25.32 8.20
N ILE A 384 10.53 -24.31 7.49
CA ILE A 384 11.99 -24.10 7.35
C ILE A 384 12.64 -23.87 8.71
N CYS A 385 12.01 -23.08 9.59
CA CYS A 385 12.47 -22.90 10.97
C CYS A 385 12.56 -24.24 11.72
N ASP A 386 11.47 -25.02 11.70
CA ASP A 386 11.39 -26.31 12.38
C ASP A 386 12.45 -27.28 11.82
N ASP A 387 12.60 -27.36 10.49
CA ASP A 387 13.57 -28.22 9.81
C ASP A 387 15.01 -27.85 10.23
N PHE A 388 15.38 -26.56 10.21
CA PHE A 388 16.71 -26.11 10.64
C PHE A 388 17.00 -26.41 12.11
N THR A 389 16.05 -26.12 13.01
CA THR A 389 16.21 -26.40 14.45
C THR A 389 16.33 -27.90 14.71
N ASN A 390 15.52 -28.72 14.05
CA ASN A 390 15.56 -30.17 14.19
C ASN A 390 16.85 -30.78 13.66
N GLU A 391 17.34 -30.35 12.50
CA GLU A 391 18.62 -30.80 11.95
C GLU A 391 19.80 -30.38 12.83
N THR A 392 19.76 -29.17 13.40
CA THR A 392 20.76 -28.70 14.36
C THR A 392 20.81 -29.56 15.60
N LYS A 393 19.64 -29.86 16.19
CA LYS A 393 19.54 -30.77 17.32
C LYS A 393 20.07 -32.18 17.00
N LYS A 394 19.67 -32.76 15.86
CA LYS A 394 20.16 -34.08 15.41
C LYS A 394 21.68 -34.10 15.28
N LYS A 395 22.30 -33.05 14.75
CA LYS A 395 23.76 -32.94 14.63
C LYS A 395 24.45 -32.92 15.99
N TYR A 396 23.93 -32.14 16.94
CA TYR A 396 24.45 -32.15 18.31
C TYR A 396 24.31 -33.51 18.98
N ASP A 397 23.18 -34.20 18.80
CA ASP A 397 22.97 -35.54 19.36
C ASP A 397 23.99 -36.55 18.78
N ILE A 398 24.25 -36.50 17.47
CA ILE A 398 25.24 -37.35 16.79
C ILE A 398 26.66 -37.04 17.26
N LEU A 399 27.07 -35.77 17.24
CA LEU A 399 28.42 -35.36 17.65
C LEU A 399 28.65 -35.58 19.15
N GLY A 400 27.62 -35.38 19.98
CA GLY A 400 27.68 -35.68 21.41
C GLY A 400 27.92 -37.16 21.69
N LYS A 401 27.22 -38.05 20.97
CA LYS A 401 27.47 -39.50 21.03
C LYS A 401 28.88 -39.86 20.55
N SER A 402 29.35 -39.22 19.46
CA SER A 402 30.70 -39.44 18.93
C SER A 402 31.78 -39.01 19.94
N LEU A 403 31.58 -37.86 20.59
CA LEU A 403 32.48 -37.36 21.61
C LEU A 403 32.58 -38.31 22.81
N GLU A 404 31.44 -38.83 23.27
CA GLU A 404 31.41 -39.80 24.37
C GLU A 404 32.13 -41.09 23.99
N LEU A 405 31.88 -41.62 22.79
CA LEU A 405 32.55 -42.79 22.26
C LEU A 405 34.08 -42.61 22.25
N HIS A 406 34.57 -41.53 21.64
CA HIS A 406 36.01 -41.27 21.54
C HIS A 406 36.65 -41.03 22.92
N LYS A 407 35.94 -40.39 23.86
CA LYS A 407 36.42 -40.24 25.25
C LYS A 407 36.54 -41.59 25.97
N GLN A 408 35.63 -42.53 25.74
CA GLN A 408 35.73 -43.88 26.31
C GLN A 408 36.91 -44.65 25.70
N LEU A 409 37.08 -44.58 24.38
CA LEU A 409 38.21 -45.19 23.68
C LEU A 409 39.56 -44.61 24.14
N ASP A 410 39.68 -43.28 24.28
CA ASP A 410 40.89 -42.62 24.76
C ASP A 410 41.23 -43.01 26.21
N LYS A 411 40.23 -43.05 27.10
CA LYS A 411 40.42 -43.52 28.50
C LYS A 411 40.93 -44.96 28.55
N ALA A 412 40.36 -45.84 27.74
CA ALA A 412 40.81 -47.23 27.64
C ALA A 412 42.24 -47.32 27.11
N SER A 413 42.58 -46.57 26.05
CA SER A 413 43.95 -46.55 25.51
C SER A 413 44.97 -45.98 26.51
N GLN A 414 44.64 -44.90 27.22
CA GLN A 414 45.49 -44.31 28.25
C GLN A 414 45.72 -45.28 29.42
N TRP A 415 44.69 -46.03 29.83
CA TRP A 415 44.85 -47.09 30.82
C TRP A 415 45.80 -48.19 30.32
N CYS A 416 45.66 -48.66 29.08
CA CYS A 416 46.60 -49.61 28.49
C CYS A 416 48.05 -49.09 28.51
N GLU A 417 48.25 -47.82 28.13
CA GLU A 417 49.58 -47.18 28.10
C GLU A 417 50.19 -47.04 29.48
N ALA A 418 49.41 -46.62 30.47
CA ALA A 418 49.83 -46.57 31.87
C ALA A 418 50.19 -47.97 32.40
N GLY A 419 49.44 -49.00 32.00
CA GLY A 419 49.70 -50.38 32.38
C GLY A 419 51.00 -50.93 31.78
N ILE A 420 51.23 -50.68 30.49
CA ILE A 420 52.50 -51.02 29.81
C ILE A 420 53.67 -50.28 30.47
N TYR A 421 53.51 -48.99 30.77
CA TYR A 421 54.53 -48.20 31.45
C TYR A 421 54.84 -48.75 32.85
N LEU A 422 53.81 -49.09 33.64
CA LEU A 422 53.97 -49.72 34.95
C LEU A 422 54.79 -51.01 34.82
N LEU A 423 54.40 -51.92 33.92
CA LEU A 423 55.11 -53.17 33.68
C LEU A 423 56.58 -52.94 33.26
N ALA A 424 56.82 -51.96 32.39
CA ALA A 424 58.17 -51.59 31.95
C ALA A 424 59.01 -50.99 33.08
N SER A 425 58.39 -50.25 34.01
CA SER A 425 59.08 -49.62 35.15
C SER A 425 59.53 -50.62 36.22
N GLN A 426 58.99 -51.84 36.21
CA GLN A 426 59.38 -52.93 37.10
C GLN A 426 60.68 -53.61 36.62
N ALA A 427 61.80 -52.89 36.76
CA ALA A 427 63.11 -53.36 36.37
C ALA A 427 63.47 -54.71 37.05
N VAL A 428 64.06 -55.62 36.27
CA VAL A 428 64.28 -57.03 36.67
C VAL A 428 65.19 -57.15 37.89
N ASP A 429 66.16 -56.25 38.04
CA ASP A 429 67.10 -56.13 39.16
C ASP A 429 66.40 -55.75 40.49
N LYS A 430 65.45 -54.82 40.45
CA LYS A 430 64.69 -54.37 41.62
C LYS A 430 63.68 -55.41 42.13
N CYS A 431 63.24 -56.33 41.28
CA CYS A 431 62.28 -57.39 41.61
C CYS A 431 62.93 -58.74 41.97
N GLN A 432 64.26 -58.81 42.16
CA GLN A 432 64.94 -60.07 42.54
C GLN A 432 64.87 -60.38 44.03
N SER A 433 64.66 -59.37 44.88
CA SER A 433 64.42 -59.56 46.31
C SER A 433 62.95 -59.93 46.56
N GLN A 434 62.70 -60.69 47.63
CA GLN A 434 61.34 -61.01 48.05
C GLN A 434 60.50 -59.74 48.26
N GLU A 435 61.04 -58.75 48.98
CA GLU A 435 60.41 -57.45 49.24
C GLU A 435 60.11 -56.66 47.94
N GLY A 436 61.03 -56.68 46.98
CA GLY A 436 60.85 -56.03 45.68
C GLY A 436 59.79 -56.72 44.81
N ALA A 437 59.67 -58.05 44.90
CA ALA A 437 58.62 -58.81 44.23
C ALA A 437 57.23 -58.60 44.84
N GLU A 438 57.14 -58.51 46.17
CA GLU A 438 55.90 -58.20 46.91
C GLU A 438 55.42 -56.77 46.62
N THR A 439 56.33 -55.79 46.62
CA THR A 439 56.01 -54.39 46.29
C THR A 439 55.45 -54.27 44.87
N ALA A 440 56.11 -54.90 43.89
CA ALA A 440 55.66 -54.92 42.49
C ALA A 440 54.30 -55.61 42.30
N LEU A 441 53.96 -56.61 43.13
CA LEU A 441 52.64 -57.25 43.14
C LEU A 441 51.56 -56.30 43.65
N VAL A 442 51.81 -55.61 44.75
CA VAL A 442 50.85 -54.64 45.32
C VAL A 442 50.58 -53.49 44.34
N GLU A 443 51.59 -53.01 43.63
CA GLU A 443 51.43 -51.99 42.58
C GLU A 443 50.54 -52.47 41.43
N ILE A 444 50.74 -53.71 40.96
CA ILE A 444 49.89 -54.32 39.93
C ILE A 444 48.47 -54.51 40.43
N GLU A 445 48.28 -55.05 41.63
CA GLU A 445 46.94 -55.25 42.20
C GLU A 445 46.20 -53.93 42.36
N LYS A 446 46.89 -52.88 42.84
CA LYS A 446 46.34 -51.53 42.93
C LYS A 446 45.96 -50.96 41.56
N PHE A 447 46.77 -51.21 40.54
CA PHE A 447 46.47 -50.78 39.17
C PHE A 447 45.28 -51.53 38.57
N LEU A 448 45.20 -52.86 38.75
CA LEU A 448 44.09 -53.67 38.22
C LEU A 448 42.74 -53.34 38.86
N VAL A 449 42.71 -52.82 40.09
CA VAL A 449 41.48 -52.32 40.71
C VAL A 449 40.84 -51.18 39.90
N THR A 450 41.65 -50.33 39.26
CA THR A 450 41.14 -49.21 38.45
C THR A 450 40.59 -49.67 37.10
N ALA A 451 40.86 -50.91 36.66
CA ALA A 451 40.42 -51.43 35.37
C ALA A 451 38.89 -51.37 35.20
N LYS A 452 38.12 -51.53 36.28
CA LYS A 452 36.64 -51.47 36.24
C LYS A 452 36.09 -50.11 35.83
N GLU A 453 36.85 -49.04 36.02
CA GLU A 453 36.47 -47.66 35.64
C GLU A 453 36.82 -47.36 34.17
N HIS A 454 37.65 -48.19 33.54
CA HIS A 454 38.16 -48.02 32.17
C HIS A 454 37.75 -49.15 31.22
N GLN A 455 37.06 -50.16 31.72
CA GLN A 455 36.50 -51.23 30.90
C GLN A 455 35.42 -50.65 29.99
N LEU A 456 35.57 -50.88 28.70
CA LEU A 456 34.47 -50.74 27.76
C LEU A 456 33.37 -51.71 28.23
N SER A 457 32.14 -51.22 28.34
CA SER A 457 30.96 -52.05 28.64
C SER A 457 30.95 -53.32 27.76
N ASN A 458 30.25 -54.37 28.17
CA ASN A 458 30.11 -55.61 27.38
C ASN A 458 30.04 -55.28 25.88
N PRO A 459 30.89 -55.86 25.01
CA PRO A 459 31.00 -55.46 23.61
C PRO A 459 29.63 -55.31 22.91
N LYS A 460 28.68 -56.18 23.25
CA LYS A 460 27.30 -56.10 22.73
C LYS A 460 26.56 -54.83 23.17
N GLU A 461 26.68 -54.45 24.43
CA GLU A 461 26.08 -53.21 24.97
C GLU A 461 26.77 -51.97 24.40
N PHE A 462 28.10 -51.99 24.27
CA PHE A 462 28.87 -50.91 23.66
C PHE A 462 28.47 -50.67 22.19
N TYR A 463 28.45 -51.71 21.36
CA TYR A 463 28.04 -51.57 19.96
C TYR A 463 26.57 -51.15 19.83
N ASN A 464 25.68 -51.67 20.68
CA ASN A 464 24.27 -51.25 20.68
C ASN A 464 24.10 -49.77 21.07
N GLN A 465 24.92 -49.26 21.98
CA GLN A 465 24.86 -47.87 22.44
C GLN A 465 25.24 -46.87 21.34
N PHE A 466 26.19 -47.24 20.48
CA PHE A 466 26.78 -46.36 19.46
C PHE A 466 26.42 -46.72 18.02
N ASP A 467 25.46 -47.64 17.80
CA ASP A 467 25.06 -48.18 16.49
C ASP A 467 24.85 -47.10 15.42
N MET A 468 24.19 -46.00 15.78
CA MET A 468 23.88 -44.89 14.88
C MET A 468 25.10 -44.13 14.34
N ILE A 469 26.27 -44.28 14.95
CA ILE A 469 27.50 -43.53 14.62
C ILE A 469 28.69 -44.45 14.32
N LEU A 470 28.49 -45.77 14.30
CA LEU A 470 29.56 -46.75 14.12
C LEU A 470 29.94 -46.89 12.64
N THR A 471 30.87 -46.06 12.18
CA THR A 471 31.51 -46.24 10.86
C THR A 471 32.49 -47.41 10.86
N PRO A 472 32.86 -47.97 9.69
CA PRO A 472 33.88 -49.02 9.60
C PRO A 472 35.21 -48.64 10.26
N GLU A 473 35.62 -47.38 10.13
CA GLU A 473 36.86 -46.85 10.70
C GLU A 473 36.81 -46.81 12.24
N ILE A 474 35.70 -46.29 12.78
CA ILE A 474 35.49 -46.22 14.23
C ILE A 474 35.42 -47.63 14.82
N LYS A 475 34.73 -48.55 14.15
CA LYS A 475 34.64 -49.95 14.57
C LYS A 475 36.02 -50.62 14.59
N ALA A 476 36.84 -50.40 13.56
CA ALA A 476 38.20 -50.92 13.52
C ALA A 476 39.09 -50.34 14.63
N ASN A 477 38.94 -49.05 14.94
CA ASN A 477 39.65 -48.43 16.06
C ASN A 477 39.23 -49.00 17.42
N ALA A 478 37.92 -49.14 17.65
CA ALA A 478 37.38 -49.74 18.87
C ALA A 478 37.89 -51.18 19.06
N GLN A 479 37.88 -52.00 18.00
CA GLN A 479 38.42 -53.36 18.03
C GLN A 479 39.91 -53.39 18.38
N ARG A 480 40.70 -52.47 17.83
CA ARG A 480 42.13 -52.35 18.13
C ARG A 480 42.39 -52.04 19.61
N ILE A 481 41.58 -51.17 20.20
CA ILE A 481 41.69 -50.78 21.62
C ILE A 481 41.24 -51.93 22.52
N VAL A 482 40.17 -52.63 22.16
CA VAL A 482 39.73 -53.86 22.86
C VAL A 482 40.85 -54.91 22.86
N GLN A 483 41.49 -55.15 21.72
CA GLN A 483 42.62 -56.09 21.64
C GLN A 483 43.79 -55.64 22.55
N LYS A 484 44.13 -54.34 22.54
CA LYS A 484 45.19 -53.78 23.38
C LYS A 484 44.88 -53.96 24.87
N LEU A 485 43.61 -53.84 25.29
CA LEU A 485 43.17 -54.11 26.67
C LEU A 485 43.41 -55.58 27.05
N GLU A 486 43.01 -56.51 26.19
CA GLU A 486 43.21 -57.95 26.39
C GLU A 486 44.70 -58.30 26.52
N ASP A 487 45.53 -57.76 25.62
CA ASP A 487 46.98 -58.00 25.63
C ASP A 487 47.63 -57.49 26.93
N VAL A 488 47.28 -56.29 27.38
CA VAL A 488 47.80 -55.70 28.64
C VAL A 488 47.37 -56.54 29.85
N GLN A 489 46.12 -57.00 29.87
CA GLN A 489 45.61 -57.87 30.93
C GLN A 489 46.41 -59.19 30.99
N GLU A 490 46.66 -59.81 29.84
CA GLU A 490 47.48 -61.03 29.75
C GLU A 490 48.93 -60.78 30.21
N MET A 491 49.52 -59.62 29.90
CA MET A 491 50.84 -59.23 30.39
C MET A 491 50.87 -59.10 31.91
N PHE A 492 49.84 -58.49 32.51
CA PHE A 492 49.71 -58.42 33.96
C PHE A 492 49.59 -59.81 34.60
N ASP A 493 48.76 -60.69 34.04
CA ASP A 493 48.59 -62.06 34.54
C ASP A 493 49.92 -62.84 34.53
N LYS A 494 50.65 -62.77 33.40
CA LYS A 494 51.99 -63.37 33.26
C LYS A 494 52.97 -62.80 34.27
N ARG A 495 52.97 -61.47 34.47
CA ARG A 495 53.87 -60.80 35.42
C ARG A 495 53.54 -61.16 36.87
N GLN A 496 52.26 -61.19 37.25
CA GLN A 496 51.82 -61.63 38.59
C GLN A 496 52.25 -63.06 38.89
N VAL A 497 52.11 -63.99 37.94
CA VAL A 497 52.57 -65.38 38.10
C VAL A 497 54.09 -65.43 38.34
N SER A 498 54.87 -64.64 37.61
CA SER A 498 56.33 -64.56 37.78
C SER A 498 56.73 -64.00 39.15
N LEU A 499 56.12 -62.87 39.57
CA LEU A 499 56.42 -62.23 40.84
C LEU A 499 55.98 -63.07 42.05
N LYS A 500 54.82 -63.74 41.99
CA LYS A 500 54.38 -64.67 43.04
C LYS A 500 55.38 -65.81 43.24
N LYS A 501 55.99 -66.32 42.16
CA LYS A 501 57.06 -67.34 42.23
C LYS A 501 58.35 -66.78 42.85
N LEU A 502 58.69 -65.52 42.61
CA LEU A 502 59.87 -64.87 43.17
C LEU A 502 59.70 -64.53 44.66
N ALA A 503 58.53 -64.02 45.06
CA ALA A 503 58.18 -63.76 46.45
C ALA A 503 58.12 -65.05 47.30
N ALA A 504 57.75 -66.18 46.69
CA ALA A 504 57.71 -67.48 47.37
C ALA A 504 59.09 -68.17 47.53
N LYS A 505 60.18 -67.64 46.95
CA LYS A 505 61.52 -68.21 47.14
C LYS A 505 62.05 -67.84 48.52
N GLN A 506 61.96 -68.78 49.48
CA GLN A 506 62.76 -68.71 50.70
C GLN A 506 64.25 -68.64 50.35
N THR A 507 64.98 -67.71 50.97
CA THR A 507 66.44 -67.70 50.98
C THR A 507 66.93 -69.04 51.52
N ARG A 508 67.59 -69.84 50.66
CA ARG A 508 68.32 -71.03 51.15
C ARG A 508 69.38 -70.55 52.17
N PRO A 509 69.63 -71.28 53.27
CA PRO A 509 70.75 -70.98 54.15
C PRO A 509 72.03 -70.94 53.32
N VAL A 510 72.75 -69.82 53.37
CA VAL A 510 74.06 -69.69 52.75
C VAL A 510 74.99 -70.65 53.50
N GLN A 511 75.38 -71.76 52.87
CA GLN A 511 76.46 -72.59 53.37
C GLN A 511 77.77 -71.79 53.20
N PRO A 512 78.54 -71.53 54.28
CA PRO A 512 79.82 -70.86 54.13
C PRO A 512 80.79 -71.84 53.45
N VAL A 513 81.16 -71.52 52.22
CA VAL A 513 82.21 -72.25 51.50
C VAL A 513 83.56 -71.75 52.01
N ALA A 514 84.35 -72.65 52.59
CA ALA A 514 85.71 -72.37 53.07
C ALA A 514 86.64 -72.00 51.88
N PRO A 515 87.63 -71.10 52.08
CA PRO A 515 88.52 -70.68 51.01
C PRO A 515 89.53 -71.80 50.68
N HIS A 516 89.62 -72.18 49.40
CA HIS A 516 90.65 -73.10 48.91
C HIS A 516 91.89 -72.32 48.41
N PRO A 517 93.11 -72.89 48.52
CA PRO A 517 94.39 -72.17 48.47
C PRO A 517 94.92 -71.90 47.05
N GLU A 518 95.76 -70.87 46.95
CA GLU A 518 96.53 -70.50 45.75
C GLU A 518 97.65 -71.50 45.39
N SER A 519 97.85 -71.76 44.08
CA SER A 519 99.15 -71.91 43.36
C SER A 519 98.93 -72.38 41.90
N SER A 520 99.15 -71.52 40.88
CA SER A 520 100.34 -71.42 39.97
C SER A 520 100.32 -72.34 38.71
N PRO A 521 101.05 -72.06 37.59
CA PRO A 521 101.56 -70.81 37.01
C PRO A 521 101.28 -70.63 35.47
N LYS A 522 101.70 -69.46 34.95
CA LYS A 522 101.79 -68.92 33.57
C LYS A 522 101.79 -69.87 32.35
N ARG A 523 101.16 -69.40 31.25
CA ARG A 523 101.62 -69.60 29.86
C ARG A 523 101.68 -68.24 29.12
N ALA A 524 102.87 -67.86 28.66
CA ALA A 524 103.14 -66.73 27.77
C ALA A 524 102.93 -67.16 26.30
N SER A 525 102.32 -66.37 25.41
CA SER A 525 102.91 -65.40 24.44
C SER A 525 101.98 -65.35 23.19
N PRO A 526 102.10 -64.45 22.19
CA PRO A 526 102.94 -63.25 22.07
C PRO A 526 102.19 -61.95 21.65
N LYS A 527 102.90 -60.82 21.76
CA LYS A 527 102.61 -59.55 21.10
C LYS A 527 102.80 -59.67 19.58
N ILE A 528 101.91 -59.07 18.79
CA ILE A 528 102.20 -58.64 17.41
C ILE A 528 101.93 -57.14 17.30
N THR A 529 102.94 -56.47 16.75
CA THR A 529 103.18 -55.06 16.57
C THR A 529 102.32 -54.47 15.44
N ARG A 530 101.91 -53.19 15.58
CA ARG A 530 101.59 -52.26 14.46
C ARG A 530 102.81 -52.17 13.50
N PRO A 531 102.70 -51.80 12.20
CA PRO A 531 102.19 -50.47 11.79
C PRO A 531 101.55 -50.29 10.37
N ALA A 532 100.93 -49.11 10.22
CA ALA A 532 100.85 -48.16 9.08
C ALA A 532 100.47 -48.61 7.65
N ALA A 533 99.43 -48.01 7.08
CA ALA A 533 99.47 -46.66 6.47
C ALA A 533 98.16 -45.92 6.74
#